data_AF-A0AA50ZXH9-F1
#
_entry.id   AF-A0AA50ZXH9-F1
#
_cell.length_a   1.000
_cell.length_b   1.000
_cell.length_c   1.000
_cell.angle_alpha   90.00
_cell.angle_beta   90.00
_cell.angle_gamma   90.00
#
_symmetry.space_group_name_H-M   'P 1'
#
loop_
_entity.id
_entity.type
_entity.pdbx_description
1 polymer ?
#
loop_
_entity_poly.entity_id
_entity_poly.type
_entity_poly.pdbx_seq_one_letter_code
_entity_poly.pdbx_strand_id
1 'polypeptide(L)'
;RFSSFVQMRGSIPSFWSQDISKMVPKPAIMIDRSDPYSEIPAKHFNNLMRRYGSPIMILNLVKKREKRRHESLLTDVISNAVKYL
;
A
#
# COMPACT_ATOMS: atom_id res chain seq x y z
N ARG A 1 4.09 28.97 -23.18
CA ARG A 1 4.68 28.14 -22.10
C ARG A 1 3.74 26.97 -21.85
N PHE A 2 4.28 25.76 -21.70
CA PHE A 2 3.50 24.57 -21.40
C PHE A 2 3.95 24.01 -20.05
N SER A 3 2.99 23.47 -19.29
CA SER A 3 3.21 22.88 -17.97
C SER A 3 2.53 21.51 -17.90
N SER A 4 3.06 20.61 -17.07
CA SER A 4 2.47 19.30 -16.80
C SER A 4 2.60 18.96 -15.31
N PHE A 5 1.69 18.15 -14.79
CA PHE A 5 1.66 17.68 -13.41
C PHE A 5 1.10 16.26 -13.38
N VAL A 6 1.71 15.37 -12.59
CA VAL A 6 1.36 13.94 -12.54
C VAL A 6 1.18 13.51 -11.09
N GLN A 7 0.13 12.73 -10.84
CA GLN A 7 -0.11 12.01 -9.59
C GLN A 7 -0.36 10.54 -9.90
N MET A 8 0.09 9.67 -9.00
CA MET A 8 -0.04 8.21 -9.15
C MET A 8 -0.99 7.64 -8.09
N ARG A 9 -1.80 6.66 -8.48
CA ARG A 9 -2.64 5.85 -7.59
C ARG A 9 -2.36 4.38 -7.85
N GLY A 10 -2.16 3.59 -6.79
CA GLY A 10 -1.86 2.16 -6.88
C GLY A 10 -2.31 1.39 -5.66
N SER A 11 -2.19 0.06 -5.73
CA SER A 11 -2.35 -0.83 -4.58
C SER A 11 -1.21 -0.66 -3.59
N ILE A 12 -1.41 -1.09 -2.34
CA ILE A 12 -0.35 -1.13 -1.34
C ILE A 12 0.67 -2.19 -1.76
N PRO A 13 1.99 -1.86 -1.81
CA PRO A 13 3.03 -2.77 -2.30
C PRO A 13 3.37 -3.85 -1.27
N SER A 14 2.46 -4.81 -1.10
CA SER A 14 2.62 -6.01 -0.26
C SER A 14 1.83 -7.19 -0.84
N PHE A 15 2.08 -8.40 -0.32
CA PHE A 15 1.24 -9.55 -0.62
C PHE A 15 0.03 -9.56 0.31
N TRP A 16 -1.09 -9.11 -0.22
CA TRP A 16 -2.38 -9.18 0.44
C TRP A 16 -3.46 -9.62 -0.55
N SER A 17 -4.49 -10.26 -0.02
CA SER A 17 -5.60 -10.78 -0.81
C SER A 17 -6.94 -10.57 -0.12
N GLN A 18 -7.99 -10.72 -0.92
CA GLN A 18 -9.36 -10.86 -0.45
C GLN A 18 -9.94 -12.12 -1.09
N ASP A 19 -10.55 -12.98 -0.27
CA ASP A 19 -11.27 -14.15 -0.80
C ASP A 19 -12.56 -13.68 -1.49
N ILE A 20 -12.55 -13.73 -2.82
CA ILE A 20 -13.67 -13.37 -3.68
C ILE A 20 -14.56 -14.58 -4.05
N SER A 21 -14.21 -15.79 -3.60
CA SER A 21 -15.00 -16.99 -3.92
C SER A 21 -16.38 -16.98 -3.28
N LYS A 22 -16.52 -16.31 -2.13
CA LYS A 22 -17.79 -16.10 -1.44
C LYS A 22 -18.25 -14.66 -1.69
N MET A 23 -19.45 -14.49 -2.26
CA MET A 23 -20.05 -13.18 -2.46
C MET A 23 -20.52 -12.59 -1.13
N VAL A 24 -19.59 -12.01 -0.38
CA VAL A 24 -19.85 -11.32 0.89
C VAL A 24 -19.69 -9.80 0.73
N PRO A 25 -20.50 -8.97 1.42
CA PRO A 25 -20.47 -7.51 1.25
C PRO A 25 -19.12 -6.85 1.56
N LYS A 26 -18.31 -7.44 2.45
CA LYS A 26 -16.97 -6.95 2.78
C LYS A 26 -15.99 -8.12 2.95
N PRO A 27 -15.37 -8.61 1.87
CA PRO A 27 -14.41 -9.71 1.93
C PRO A 27 -13.26 -9.43 2.88
N ALA A 28 -12.88 -10.41 3.69
CA ALA A 28 -11.79 -10.26 4.64
C ALA A 28 -10.47 -10.00 3.91
N ILE A 29 -9.67 -9.07 4.43
CA ILE A 29 -8.32 -8.79 3.95
C ILE A 29 -7.35 -9.71 4.68
N MET A 30 -6.53 -10.44 3.92
CA MET A 30 -5.47 -11.31 4.43
C MET A 30 -4.12 -10.79 3.98
N ILE A 31 -3.12 -10.84 4.87
CA ILE A 31 -1.72 -10.60 4.52
C ILE A 31 -1.10 -11.96 4.27
N ASP A 32 -0.92 -12.30 2.99
CA ASP A 32 -0.63 -13.67 2.58
C ASP A 32 0.81 -14.08 2.86
N ARG A 33 1.74 -13.11 2.83
CA ARG A 33 3.17 -13.34 3.05
C ARG A 33 3.76 -12.26 3.94
N SER A 34 4.54 -12.69 4.93
CA SER A 34 5.35 -11.79 5.74
C SER A 34 6.57 -11.32 4.95
N ASP A 35 6.87 -10.02 5.05
CA ASP A 35 8.05 -9.38 4.45
C ASP A 35 8.81 -8.60 5.55
N PRO A 36 9.62 -9.29 6.37
CA PRO A 36 10.24 -8.69 7.55
C PRO A 36 11.28 -7.61 7.22
N TYR A 37 11.82 -7.63 5.99
CA TYR A 37 12.84 -6.69 5.51
C TYR A 37 12.27 -5.67 4.50
N SER A 38 10.96 -5.64 4.32
CA SER A 38 10.26 -4.72 3.41
C SER A 38 10.82 -4.71 1.98
N GLU A 39 11.27 -5.87 1.50
CA GLU A 39 11.91 -6.02 0.19
C GLU A 39 10.96 -5.64 -0.96
N ILE A 40 9.68 -5.98 -0.82
CA ILE A 40 8.66 -5.73 -1.84
C ILE A 40 8.34 -4.23 -1.94
N PRO A 41 7.99 -3.52 -0.85
CA PRO A 41 7.90 -2.06 -0.82
C PRO A 41 9.17 -1.38 -1.35
N ALA A 42 10.35 -1.85 -0.96
CA ALA A 42 11.63 -1.27 -1.40
C ALA A 42 11.80 -1.35 -2.92
N LYS A 43 11.57 -2.52 -3.52
CA LYS A 43 11.61 -2.69 -4.98
C LYS A 43 10.58 -1.80 -5.69
N HIS A 44 9.38 -1.68 -5.12
CA HIS A 44 8.33 -0.82 -5.66
C HIS A 44 8.74 0.67 -5.62
N PHE A 45 9.19 1.17 -4.48
CA PHE A 45 9.61 2.57 -4.33
C PHE A 45 10.86 2.89 -5.15
N ASN A 46 11.83 1.98 -5.24
CA ASN A 46 12.99 2.14 -6.13
C ASN A 46 12.58 2.28 -7.60
N ASN A 47 11.58 1.53 -8.04
CA ASN A 47 11.04 1.68 -9.40
C ASN A 47 10.37 3.06 -9.59
N LEU A 48 9.57 3.50 -8.61
CA LEU A 48 8.94 4.82 -8.65
C LEU A 48 9.98 5.95 -8.65
N MET A 49 11.01 5.89 -7.80
CA MET A 49 12.07 6.90 -7.77
C MET A 49 12.84 6.95 -9.08
N ARG A 50 13.08 5.81 -9.72
CA ARG A 50 13.71 5.76 -11.04
C ARG A 50 12.87 6.43 -12.13
N ARG A 51 11.54 6.36 -12.04
CA ARG A 51 10.62 6.91 -13.06
C ARG A 51 10.23 8.37 -12.82
N TYR A 52 10.03 8.75 -11.55
CA TYR A 52 9.40 10.01 -11.16
C TYR A 52 10.29 10.89 -10.27
N GLY A 53 11.47 10.40 -9.87
CA GLY A 53 12.40 11.13 -9.03
C GLY A 53 12.06 11.08 -7.54
N SER A 54 12.76 11.91 -6.77
CA SER A 54 12.61 12.08 -5.33
C SER A 54 12.15 13.51 -5.00
N PRO A 55 11.32 13.72 -3.96
CA PRO A 55 10.77 12.72 -3.04
C PRO A 55 9.50 12.03 -3.56
N ILE A 56 9.24 10.82 -3.08
CA ILE A 56 7.92 10.19 -3.19
C ILE A 56 7.10 10.56 -1.95
N MET A 57 5.93 11.16 -2.15
CA MET A 57 4.98 11.45 -1.07
C MET A 57 3.81 10.46 -1.14
N ILE A 58 3.61 9.69 -0.06
CA ILE A 58 2.55 8.68 0.03
C ILE A 58 1.39 9.26 0.85
N LEU A 59 0.21 9.34 0.24
CA LEU A 59 -1.02 9.74 0.92
C LEU A 59 -1.89 8.52 1.22
N ASN A 60 -1.93 8.10 2.49
CA ASN A 60 -2.79 7.00 2.95
C ASN A 60 -4.06 7.55 3.61
N LEU A 61 -5.22 7.34 2.96
CA LEU A 61 -6.55 7.77 3.44
C LEU A 61 -7.41 6.61 3.96
N VAL A 62 -6.82 5.44 4.19
CA VAL A 62 -7.53 4.29 4.75
C VAL A 62 -8.12 4.63 6.12
N LYS A 63 -9.35 4.18 6.35
CA LYS A 63 -10.11 4.48 7.58
C LYS A 63 -9.38 3.93 8.81
N LYS A 64 -8.94 4.82 9.70
CA LYS A 64 -8.27 4.43 10.96
C LYS A 64 -9.22 4.08 12.10
N ARG A 65 -10.40 4.72 12.16
CA ARG A 65 -11.41 4.47 13.20
C ARG A 65 -12.43 3.46 12.69
N GLU A 66 -12.25 2.20 13.05
CA GLU A 66 -13.14 1.09 12.66
C GLU A 66 -13.69 0.37 13.90
N LYS A 67 -14.93 -0.16 13.83
CA LYS A 67 -15.47 -1.02 14.90
C LYS A 67 -14.77 -2.38 14.94
N ARG A 68 -14.29 -2.86 13.79
CA ARG A 68 -13.53 -4.10 13.61
C ARG A 68 -12.36 -3.81 12.69
N ARG A 69 -11.16 -4.29 13.04
CA ARG A 69 -9.95 -4.11 12.25
C ARG A 69 -10.13 -4.78 10.88
N HIS A 70 -10.06 -3.99 9.81
CA HIS A 70 -10.22 -4.50 8.46
C HIS A 70 -9.21 -3.82 7.53
N GLU A 71 -9.47 -2.59 7.10
CA GLU A 71 -8.58 -1.89 6.17
C GLU A 71 -7.33 -1.37 6.88
N SER A 72 -7.45 -1.11 8.18
CA SER A 72 -6.33 -0.77 9.07
C SER A 72 -5.16 -1.77 9.00
N LEU A 73 -5.41 -3.05 8.68
CA LEU A 73 -4.34 -4.03 8.43
C LEU A 73 -3.37 -3.58 7.35
N LEU A 74 -3.89 -3.07 6.23
CA LEU A 74 -3.05 -2.60 5.12
C LEU A 74 -2.30 -1.31 5.47
N THR A 75 -2.91 -0.46 6.29
CA THR A 75 -2.24 0.74 6.83
C THR A 75 -1.02 0.34 7.66
N ASP A 76 -1.15 -0.68 8.51
CA ASP A 76 -0.04 -1.12 9.34
C ASP A 76 1.10 -1.69 8.50
N VAL A 77 0.78 -2.48 7.46
CA VAL A 77 1.79 -3.04 6.55
C VAL A 77 2.58 -1.92 5.86
N ILE A 78 1.91 -0.97 5.20
CA ILE A 78 2.62 0.09 4.48
C ILE A 78 3.35 1.04 5.43
N SER A 79 2.78 1.31 6.60
CA SER A 79 3.41 2.20 7.59
C SER A 79 4.65 1.58 8.20
N ASN A 80 4.64 0.28 8.48
CA ASN A 80 5.81 -0.44 8.99
C ASN A 80 6.91 -0.52 7.92
N ALA A 81 6.54 -0.78 6.66
CA ALA A 81 7.47 -0.79 5.56
C ALA A 81 8.17 0.56 5.36
N VAL A 82 7.40 1.66 5.32
CA VAL A 82 7.94 3.02 5.15
C VAL A 82 8.76 3.47 6.36
N LYS A 83 8.50 2.97 7.57
CA LYS A 83 9.32 3.26 8.75
C LYS A 83 10.63 2.48 8.77
N TYR A 84 10.64 1.29 8.18
CA TYR A 84 11.81 0.42 8.15
C TYR A 84 12.84 0.87 7.10
N LEU A 85 12.35 1.31 5.93
CA LEU A 85 13.15 1.82 4.81
C LEU A 85 13.55 3.29 5.03
#